data_AF-A0A395M462-F1
#
_entry.id   AF-A0A395M462-F1
#
_cell.length_a   1.000
_cell.length_b   1.000
_cell.length_c   1.000
_cell.angle_alpha   90.00
_cell.angle_beta   90.00
_cell.angle_gamma   90.00
#
_symmetry.space_group_name_H-M   'P 1'
#
loop_
_entity.id
_entity.type
_entity.pdbx_description
1 polymer ?
#
loop_
_entity_poly.entity_id
_entity_poly.type
_entity_poly.pdbx_seq_one_letter_code
_entity_poly.pdbx_strand_id
1 'polypeptide(L)'
;MPKLFIFAIGGTGSRVLKSLAMLLAAGVKPATNQDFEIVPIIIDPHVTNLDLQRTRRLLENYKSIVDTVGLGNGFFNTKIEPLNNNYVFNLQEVNNQRFRQYIGFETLGGTNRALAEILFSGKSIN
;
A
#
# COMPACT_ATOMS: atom_id res chain seq x y z
N MET A 1 -2.73 5.64 -18.07
CA MET A 1 -3.06 4.27 -17.65
C MET A 1 -3.69 4.35 -16.26
N PRO A 2 -4.82 3.67 -15.97
CA PRO A 2 -5.42 3.65 -14.64
C PRO A 2 -4.47 3.09 -13.57
N LYS A 3 -4.68 3.50 -12.32
CA LYS A 3 -3.92 3.02 -11.17
C LYS A 3 -4.82 2.20 -10.25
N LEU A 4 -4.41 0.98 -9.93
CA LEU A 4 -5.01 0.16 -8.89
C LEU A 4 -4.21 0.34 -7.60
N PHE A 5 -4.81 0.99 -6.61
CA PHE A 5 -4.21 1.13 -5.28
C PHE A 5 -4.52 -0.10 -4.43
N ILE A 6 -3.49 -0.73 -3.85
CA ILE A 6 -3.63 -1.88 -2.97
C ILE A 6 -3.09 -1.52 -1.59
N PHE A 7 -3.98 -1.46 -0.59
CA PHE A 7 -3.61 -1.21 0.80
C PHE A 7 -3.31 -2.52 1.53
N ALA A 8 -2.03 -2.80 1.75
CA ALA A 8 -1.56 -4.01 2.42
C ALA A 8 -1.33 -3.73 3.91
N ILE A 9 -2.31 -4.09 4.74
CA ILE A 9 -2.28 -3.77 6.17
C ILE A 9 -1.62 -4.90 6.98
N GLY A 10 -0.60 -4.53 7.76
CA GLY A 10 0.17 -5.42 8.62
C GLY A 10 0.97 -6.50 7.89
N GLY A 11 1.53 -7.43 8.67
CA GLY A 11 2.30 -8.56 8.14
C GLY A 11 1.50 -9.49 7.23
N THR A 12 0.21 -9.67 7.50
CA THR A 12 -0.67 -10.47 6.64
C THR A 12 -0.88 -9.82 5.27
N GLY A 13 -1.13 -8.50 5.23
CA GLY A 13 -1.19 -7.77 3.96
C GLY A 13 0.10 -7.88 3.16
N SER A 14 1.25 -7.76 3.84
CA SER A 14 2.57 -7.94 3.23
C SER A 14 2.74 -9.32 2.58
N ARG A 15 2.35 -10.41 3.29
CA ARG A 15 2.41 -11.78 2.75
C ARG A 15 1.54 -11.98 1.52
N VAL A 16 0.34 -11.40 1.48
CA VAL A 16 -0.54 -11.45 0.31
C VAL A 16 0.06 -10.69 -0.87
N LEU A 17 0.60 -9.50 -0.61
CA LEU A 17 1.24 -8.67 -1.64
C LEU A 17 2.48 -9.36 -2.24
N LYS A 18 3.27 -10.05 -1.42
CA LYS A 18 4.37 -10.91 -1.87
C LYS A 18 3.89 -11.96 -2.87
N SER A 19 2.84 -12.71 -2.54
CA SER A 19 2.29 -13.74 -3.43
C SER A 19 1.75 -13.15 -4.74
N LEU A 20 1.08 -12.00 -4.67
CA LEU A 20 0.60 -11.29 -5.85
C LEU A 20 1.77 -10.89 -6.77
N ALA A 21 2.82 -10.28 -6.22
CA ALA A 21 3.98 -9.88 -7.01
C ALA A 21 4.69 -11.08 -7.68
N MET A 22 4.72 -12.25 -7.02
CA MET A 22 5.23 -13.48 -7.62
C MET A 22 4.38 -13.97 -8.81
N LEU A 23 3.05 -13.91 -8.71
CA LEU A 23 2.16 -14.27 -9.81
C LEU A 23 2.35 -13.34 -11.02
N LEU A 24 2.44 -12.03 -10.77
CA LEU A 24 2.67 -11.04 -11.82
C LEU A 24 4.05 -11.21 -12.48
N ALA A 25 5.07 -11.53 -11.68
CA ALA A 25 6.41 -11.84 -12.17
C ALA A 25 6.41 -13.09 -13.06
N ALA A 26 5.65 -14.12 -12.69
CA ALA A 26 5.44 -15.33 -13.49
C ALA A 26 4.64 -15.08 -14.79
N GLY A 27 4.20 -13.85 -15.04
CA GLY A 27 3.50 -13.46 -16.26
C GLY A 27 1.97 -13.57 -16.17
N VAL A 28 1.41 -13.93 -15.02
CA VAL A 28 -0.04 -13.98 -14.81
C VAL A 28 -0.60 -12.58 -15.03
N LYS A 29 -1.58 -12.47 -15.93
CA LYS A 29 -2.26 -11.21 -16.22
C LYS A 29 -3.55 -11.08 -15.39
N PRO A 30 -3.90 -9.87 -14.94
CA PRO A 30 -5.21 -9.61 -14.40
C PRO A 30 -6.33 -10.03 -15.36
N ALA A 31 -7.43 -10.57 -14.82
CA ALA A 31 -8.60 -10.98 -15.58
C ALA A 31 -9.45 -9.76 -16.01
N THR A 32 -8.86 -8.86 -16.79
CA THR A 32 -9.50 -7.68 -17.37
C THR A 32 -8.87 -7.35 -18.71
N ASN A 33 -9.63 -6.71 -19.59
CA ASN A 33 -9.17 -6.24 -20.90
C ASN A 33 -8.47 -4.88 -20.84
N GLN A 34 -8.36 -4.29 -19.65
CA GLN A 34 -7.78 -2.98 -19.44
C GLN A 34 -6.43 -3.11 -18.73
N ASP A 35 -5.38 -2.57 -19.35
CA ASP A 35 -4.08 -2.44 -18.69
C ASP A 35 -4.15 -1.40 -17.57
N PHE A 36 -3.51 -1.71 -16.45
CA PHE A 36 -3.38 -0.81 -15.30
C PHE A 36 -2.02 -1.01 -14.64
N GLU A 37 -1.59 0.00 -13.88
CA GLU A 37 -0.46 -0.13 -12.96
C GLU A 37 -0.95 -0.35 -11.54
N ILE A 38 -0.19 -1.14 -10.78
CA ILE A 38 -0.46 -1.40 -9.37
C ILE A 38 0.40 -0.45 -8.54
N VAL A 39 -0.25 0.20 -7.58
CA VAL A 39 0.41 1.04 -6.56
C VAL A 39 0.17 0.42 -5.19
N PRO A 40 1.08 -0.43 -4.70
CA PRO A 40 0.93 -1.02 -3.39
C PRO A 40 1.36 -0.05 -2.29
N ILE A 41 0.57 0.00 -1.23
CA ILE A 41 0.77 0.83 -0.05
C ILE A 41 0.74 -0.10 1.17
N ILE A 42 1.92 -0.41 1.71
CA ILE A 42 2.08 -1.22 2.91
C ILE A 42 1.88 -0.32 4.13
N ILE A 43 0.95 -0.71 5.01
CA ILE A 43 0.66 -0.01 6.26
C ILE A 43 0.90 -1.01 7.39
N ASP A 44 2.06 -0.98 8.02
CA ASP A 44 2.37 -1.81 9.19
C ASP A 44 3.00 -0.95 10.29
N PRO A 45 2.38 -0.86 11.48
CA PRO A 45 2.98 -0.14 12.61
C PRO A 45 4.26 -0.82 13.12
N HIS A 46 4.47 -2.11 12.84
CA HIS A 46 5.65 -2.86 13.25
C HIS A 46 6.69 -2.90 12.12
N VAL A 47 7.48 -1.84 11.98
CA VAL A 47 8.51 -1.73 10.93
C VAL A 47 9.62 -2.79 10.99
N THR A 48 9.79 -3.45 12.14
CA THR A 48 10.72 -4.59 12.35
C THR A 48 10.16 -5.92 11.87
N ASN A 49 8.93 -5.94 11.34
CA ASN A 49 8.30 -7.13 10.81
C ASN A 49 9.09 -7.67 9.61
N LEU A 50 9.60 -8.90 9.75
CA LEU A 50 10.43 -9.52 8.73
C LEU A 50 9.67 -9.79 7.42
N ASP A 51 8.35 -10.03 7.49
CA ASP A 51 7.52 -10.20 6.30
C ASP A 51 7.36 -8.90 5.52
N LEU A 52 7.25 -7.76 6.20
CA LEU A 52 7.28 -6.44 5.57
C LEU A 52 8.59 -6.21 4.84
N GLN A 53 9.72 -6.44 5.51
CA GLN A 53 11.05 -6.20 4.94
C GLN A 53 11.30 -7.07 3.70
N ARG A 54 10.93 -8.36 3.77
CA ARG A 54 11.02 -9.29 2.64
C ARG A 54 10.15 -8.84 1.47
N THR A 55 8.93 -8.40 1.75
CA THR A 55 7.97 -7.95 0.72
C THR A 55 8.46 -6.66 0.07
N ARG A 56 8.93 -5.68 0.86
CA ARG A 56 9.50 -4.42 0.36
C ARG A 56 10.64 -4.67 -0.62
N ARG A 57 11.63 -5.49 -0.22
CA ARG A 57 12.76 -5.84 -1.08
C ARG A 57 12.32 -6.56 -2.36
N LEU A 58 11.31 -7.41 -2.28
CA LEU A 58 10.77 -8.09 -3.46
C LEU A 58 10.16 -7.10 -4.46
N LEU A 59 9.42 -6.09 -3.99
CA LEU A 59 8.82 -5.06 -4.85
C LEU A 59 9.89 -4.16 -5.47
N GLU A 60 10.91 -3.77 -4.69
CA GLU A 60 12.09 -3.04 -5.20
C GLU A 60 12.79 -3.82 -6.32
N ASN A 61 13.02 -5.12 -6.12
CA ASN A 61 13.59 -6.00 -7.14
C ASN A 61 12.69 -6.11 -8.38
N TYR A 62 11.38 -6.30 -8.19
CA TYR A 62 10.40 -6.38 -9.27
C TYR A 62 10.47 -5.13 -10.15
N LYS A 63 10.43 -3.95 -9.52
CA LYS A 63 10.51 -2.67 -10.23
C LYS A 63 11.84 -2.54 -10.97
N SER A 64 12.97 -2.82 -10.33
CA SER A 64 14.29 -2.75 -10.96
C SER A 64 14.39 -3.64 -12.20
N ILE A 65 13.85 -4.86 -12.13
CA ILE A 65 13.79 -5.77 -13.28
C ILE A 65 12.94 -5.14 -14.38
N VAL A 66 11.70 -4.74 -14.10
CA VAL A 66 10.79 -4.14 -15.10
C VAL A 66 11.38 -2.88 -15.73
N ASP A 67 12.02 -2.02 -14.95
CA ASP A 67 12.67 -0.80 -15.45
C ASP A 67 13.85 -1.13 -16.38
N THR A 68 14.51 -2.28 -16.18
CA THR A 68 15.65 -2.74 -16.99
C THR A 68 15.22 -3.46 -18.27
N VAL A 69 14.26 -4.39 -18.17
CA VAL A 69 13.88 -5.28 -19.28
C VAL A 69 12.61 -4.86 -20.02
N GLY A 70 11.86 -3.92 -19.47
CA GLY A 70 10.56 -3.51 -19.99
C GLY A 70 9.45 -4.54 -19.77
N LEU A 71 8.25 -4.17 -20.19
CA LEU A 71 7.07 -5.04 -20.17
C LEU A 71 6.95 -5.83 -21.48
N GLY A 72 6.18 -6.93 -21.48
CA GLY A 72 5.82 -7.65 -22.70
C GLY A 72 6.79 -8.76 -23.12
N ASN A 73 7.70 -9.18 -22.23
CA ASN A 73 8.63 -10.29 -22.45
C ASN A 73 8.07 -11.68 -22.03
N GLY A 74 6.75 -11.75 -21.76
CA GLY A 74 6.08 -12.95 -21.25
C GLY A 74 6.05 -13.03 -19.72
N PHE A 75 6.99 -12.37 -19.04
CA PHE A 75 7.09 -12.24 -17.59
C PHE A 75 6.83 -10.79 -17.16
N PHE A 76 6.61 -10.57 -15.87
CA PHE A 76 6.44 -9.22 -15.29
C PHE A 76 5.44 -8.35 -16.07
N ASN A 77 4.30 -8.92 -16.47
CA ASN A 77 3.38 -8.30 -17.44
C ASN A 77 2.60 -7.09 -16.91
N THR A 78 2.74 -6.76 -15.63
CA THR A 78 2.01 -5.66 -14.99
C THR A 78 2.97 -4.75 -14.25
N LYS A 79 2.83 -3.45 -14.44
CA LYS A 79 3.68 -2.46 -13.79
C LYS A 79 3.34 -2.34 -12.30
N ILE A 80 4.36 -2.33 -11.44
CA ILE A 80 4.23 -2.07 -10.01
C ILE A 80 5.08 -0.85 -9.66
N GLU A 81 4.45 0.22 -9.18
CA GLU A 81 5.13 1.47 -8.82
C GLU A 81 4.87 1.85 -7.36
N PRO A 82 5.86 2.34 -6.63
CA PRO A 82 5.67 2.84 -5.27
C PRO A 82 4.91 4.17 -5.29
N LEU A 83 4.23 4.47 -4.18
CA LEU A 83 3.70 5.81 -3.94
C LEU A 83 4.85 6.72 -3.45
N ASN A 84 5.17 7.79 -4.17
CA ASN A 84 6.23 8.74 -3.79
C ASN A 84 7.59 8.06 -3.50
N ASN A 85 8.01 7.10 -4.33
CA ASN A 85 9.24 6.32 -4.17
C ASN A 85 9.32 5.44 -2.90
N ASN A 86 8.20 5.22 -2.19
CA ASN A 86 8.15 4.29 -1.07
C ASN A 86 6.93 3.35 -1.16
N TYR A 87 7.15 2.07 -0.86
CA TYR A 87 6.08 1.08 -0.74
C TYR A 87 5.47 1.06 0.67
N VAL A 88 6.21 1.54 1.67
CA VAL A 88 5.77 1.59 3.06
C VAL A 88 5.25 2.99 3.36
N PHE A 89 3.98 3.06 3.73
CA PHE A 89 3.41 4.28 4.27
C PHE A 89 3.89 4.45 5.70
N ASN A 90 4.74 5.45 5.92
CA ASN A 90 5.21 5.78 7.26
C ASN A 90 4.08 6.45 8.03
N LEU A 91 3.46 5.71 8.94
CA LEU A 91 2.65 6.28 10.02
C LEU A 91 3.62 6.94 11.02
N GLN A 92 4.17 8.10 10.65
CA GLN A 92 4.98 8.89 11.58
C GLN A 92 4.12 9.28 12.79
N GLU A 93 4.72 9.25 13.98
CA GLU A 93 4.17 9.83 15.21
C GLU A 93 2.90 9.19 15.81
N VAL A 94 2.50 7.96 15.47
CA VAL A 94 1.40 7.30 16.19
C VAL A 94 1.74 7.00 17.66
N ASN A 95 3.03 6.90 17.98
CA ASN A 95 3.51 6.40 19.28
C ASN A 95 3.42 7.39 20.45
N ASN A 96 2.85 8.59 20.29
CA ASN A 96 2.72 9.53 21.42
C ASN A 96 1.56 10.54 21.32
N GLN A 97 0.58 10.29 20.46
CA GLN A 97 -0.58 11.18 20.32
C GLN A 97 -1.88 10.37 20.22
N ARG A 98 -2.98 10.98 20.64
CA ARG A 98 -4.30 10.36 20.49
C ARG A 98 -4.70 10.32 19.02
N PHE A 99 -5.50 9.33 18.63
CA PHE A 99 -5.96 9.20 17.24
C PHE A 99 -6.67 10.47 16.73
N ARG A 100 -7.45 11.16 17.57
CA ARG A 100 -8.07 12.46 17.25
C ARG A 100 -7.05 13.54 16.88
N GLN A 101 -5.93 13.58 17.59
CA GLN A 101 -4.85 14.52 17.32
C GLN A 101 -4.14 14.15 16.02
N TYR A 102 -3.85 12.85 15.84
CA TYR A 102 -3.19 12.32 14.65
C TYR A 102 -3.92 12.65 13.34
N ILE A 103 -5.25 12.53 13.32
CA ILE A 103 -6.05 12.84 12.14
C ILE A 103 -6.34 14.34 11.96
N GLY A 104 -5.80 15.19 12.83
CA GLY A 104 -6.09 16.63 12.83
C GLY A 104 -7.57 16.92 13.04
N PHE A 105 -8.26 16.16 13.91
CA PHE A 105 -9.72 16.22 14.02
C PHE A 105 -10.25 17.64 14.31
N GLU A 106 -9.52 18.42 15.11
CA GLU A 106 -9.88 19.79 15.44
C GLU A 106 -9.78 20.76 14.25
N THR A 107 -9.00 20.41 13.21
CA THR A 107 -8.84 21.22 11.99
C THR A 107 -9.76 20.76 10.85
N LEU A 108 -10.53 19.68 11.03
CA LEU A 108 -11.51 19.21 10.06
C LEU A 108 -12.70 20.18 9.95
N GLY A 109 -13.14 20.45 8.72
CA GLY A 109 -14.40 21.16 8.47
C GLY A 109 -15.62 20.38 8.98
N GLY A 110 -16.74 21.06 9.22
CA GLY A 110 -17.92 20.50 9.91
C GLY A 110 -18.43 19.16 9.35
N THR A 111 -18.51 19.03 8.02
CA THR A 111 -18.94 17.77 7.36
C THR A 111 -17.96 16.62 7.60
N ASN A 112 -16.66 16.85 7.44
CA ASN A 112 -15.63 15.83 7.65
C ASN A 112 -15.53 15.44 9.13
N ARG A 113 -15.74 16.40 10.02
CA ARG A 113 -15.78 16.19 11.47
C ARG A 113 -16.95 15.30 11.88
N ALA A 114 -18.16 15.60 11.41
CA ALA A 114 -19.34 14.78 11.68
C ALA A 114 -19.20 13.35 11.12
N LEU A 115 -18.65 13.21 9.91
CA LEU A 115 -18.35 11.90 9.33
C LEU A 115 -17.38 11.10 10.21
N ALA A 116 -16.30 11.73 10.67
CA ALA A 116 -15.34 11.09 11.54
C ALA A 116 -15.96 10.69 12.91
N GLU A 117 -16.83 11.51 13.50
CA GLU A 117 -17.56 11.13 14.73
C GLU A 117 -18.44 9.90 14.54
N ILE A 118 -19.14 9.82 13.41
CA ILE A 118 -19.98 8.67 13.05
C ILE A 118 -19.13 7.40 12.89
N LEU A 119 -18.04 7.48 12.13
CA LEU A 119 -17.17 6.33 11.84
C LEU A 119 -16.48 5.78 13.09
N PHE A 120 -16.14 6.64 14.04
CA PHE A 120 -15.40 6.26 15.25
C PHE A 120 -16.24 6.33 16.52
N SER A 121 -17.58 6.34 16.40
CA SER A 121 -18.55 6.36 17.50
C SER A 121 -18.38 7.48 18.55
N GLY A 122 -17.58 8.51 18.23
CA GLY A 122 -17.07 9.51 19.18
C GLY A 122 -16.14 8.96 20.28
N LYS A 123 -16.29 7.70 20.70
CA LYS A 123 -15.48 7.05 21.76
C LYS A 123 -14.17 6.48 21.23
N SER A 124 -14.20 5.87 20.04
CA SER A 124 -13.04 5.25 19.40
C SER A 124 -12.09 6.30 18.81
N ILE A 125 -12.52 7.56 18.73
CA ILE A 125 -11.72 8.64 18.14
C ILE A 125 -10.63 9.17 19.08
N ASN A 126 -10.72 8.90 20.40
CA ASN A 126 -9.78 9.24 21.49
C ASN A 126 -9.39 10.70 21.69
#